data_AF-A0A0L6X104-F1
#
_entry.id   AF-A0A0L6X104-F1
#
_cell.length_a   1.000
_cell.length_b   1.000
_cell.length_c   1.000
_cell.angle_alpha   90.00
_cell.angle_beta   90.00
_cell.angle_gamma   90.00
#
_symmetry.space_group_name_H-M   'P 1'
#
loop_
_entity.id
_entity.type
_entity.pdbx_description
1 polymer ?
#
loop_
_entity_poly.entity_id
_entity_poly.type
_entity_poly.pdbx_seq_one_letter_code
_entity_poly.pdbx_strand_id
1 'polypeptide(L)'
;MPFEVLDEWTFHVQSHAIENSTASGYVTGAHDYINFCISHNLPLDLTPLTLLHYIAFTSCYIASGMRYFTGLGHFLKGFCPDFDVNRAHSLVQAAIHGSKKIQADPVHQKLPIQLSHLSDLVKLAELSDNYNDSLFATIMSYCFYACHRSGEIIQKSKSKTDWRKVTKCYSLHFPLGYAGYHLPHHEADPFFHGTDILFTHHDIADPVDFLYKYVIKCNCLHGACLAWFIQQDGSHPTRS
;
A
#
# COMPACT_ATOMS: atom_id res chain seq x y z
N MET A 1 29.21 -23.82 -7.57
CA MET A 1 28.54 -22.68 -8.22
C MET A 1 29.59 -21.60 -8.41
N PRO A 2 29.79 -21.05 -9.62
CA PRO A 2 30.72 -19.93 -9.83
C PRO A 2 30.31 -18.70 -9.02
N PHE A 3 31.26 -17.85 -8.62
CA PHE A 3 30.98 -16.64 -7.83
C PHE A 3 30.09 -15.64 -8.56
N GLU A 4 30.26 -15.49 -9.88
CA GLU A 4 29.41 -14.62 -10.70
C GLU A 4 27.92 -15.01 -10.64
N VAL A 5 27.63 -16.31 -10.65
CA VAL A 5 26.26 -16.85 -10.50
C VAL A 5 25.71 -16.58 -9.10
N LEU A 6 26.59 -16.58 -8.08
CA LEU A 6 26.20 -16.27 -6.72
C LEU A 6 25.91 -14.78 -6.53
N ASP A 7 26.66 -13.89 -7.20
CA ASP A 7 26.43 -12.44 -7.18
C ASP A 7 25.12 -12.06 -7.87
N GLU A 8 24.81 -12.67 -9.02
CA GLU A 8 23.51 -12.52 -9.68
C GLU A 8 22.36 -12.99 -8.79
N TRP A 9 22.51 -14.15 -8.14
CA TRP A 9 21.52 -14.64 -7.17
C TRP A 9 21.39 -13.74 -5.94
N THR A 10 22.49 -13.20 -5.44
CA THR A 10 22.49 -12.29 -4.28
C THR A 10 21.72 -11.01 -4.63
N PHE A 11 21.99 -10.44 -5.80
CA PHE A 11 21.26 -9.28 -6.29
C PHE A 11 19.77 -9.59 -6.51
N HIS A 12 19.46 -10.77 -7.07
CA HIS A 12 18.09 -11.21 -7.27
C HIS A 12 17.33 -11.33 -5.94
N VAL A 13 17.90 -11.96 -4.91
CA VAL A 13 17.26 -12.10 -3.60
C VAL A 13 17.10 -10.74 -2.90
N GLN A 14 18.12 -9.89 -2.96
CA GLN A 14 18.07 -8.54 -2.38
C GLN A 14 17.01 -7.65 -3.04
N SER A 15 16.89 -7.69 -4.36
CA SER A 15 15.88 -6.92 -5.09
C SER A 15 14.44 -7.36 -4.76
N HIS A 16 14.24 -8.63 -4.40
CA HIS A 16 12.93 -9.15 -3.97
C HIS A 16 12.63 -8.95 -2.47
N ALA A 17 13.60 -8.45 -1.68
CA ALA A 17 13.39 -8.16 -0.26
C ALA A 17 12.46 -6.95 -0.03
N ILE A 18 12.21 -6.14 -1.06
CA ILE A 18 11.37 -4.94 -0.99
C ILE A 18 10.23 -5.03 -1.99
N GLU A 19 9.04 -4.60 -1.56
CA GLU A 19 7.91 -4.48 -2.46
C GLU A 19 8.21 -3.51 -3.62
N ASN A 20 7.85 -3.89 -4.85
CA ASN A 20 8.00 -3.07 -6.06
C ASN A 20 7.49 -1.62 -5.90
N SER A 21 6.40 -1.43 -5.16
CA SER A 21 5.83 -0.10 -4.92
C SER A 21 6.72 0.77 -4.02
N THR A 22 7.32 0.16 -3.00
CA THR A 22 8.30 0.78 -2.11
C THR A 22 9.61 1.04 -2.85
N ALA A 23 10.10 0.08 -3.64
CA ALA A 23 11.30 0.24 -4.46
C ALA A 23 11.17 1.43 -5.43
N SER A 24 10.01 1.56 -6.11
CA SER A 24 9.72 2.70 -6.98
C SER A 24 9.78 4.04 -6.23
N GLY A 25 9.21 4.11 -5.02
CA GLY A 25 9.27 5.33 -4.20
C GLY A 25 10.69 5.66 -3.72
N TYR A 26 11.48 4.63 -3.43
CA TYR A 26 12.88 4.81 -3.04
C TYR A 26 13.75 5.32 -4.19
N VAL A 27 13.53 4.84 -5.43
CA VAL A 27 14.21 5.36 -6.62
C VAL A 27 13.91 6.84 -6.82
N THR A 28 12.66 7.26 -6.62
CA THR A 28 12.28 8.67 -6.70
C THR A 28 13.07 9.53 -5.71
N GLY A 29 13.30 9.06 -4.48
CA GLY A 29 14.11 9.78 -3.50
C GLY A 29 15.59 9.87 -3.84
N ALA A 30 16.16 8.81 -4.40
CA ALA A 30 17.54 8.86 -4.89
C ALA A 30 17.68 9.86 -6.05
N HIS A 31 16.76 9.84 -7.01
CA HIS A 31 16.76 10.79 -8.13
C HIS A 31 16.59 12.25 -7.67
N ASP A 32 15.70 12.49 -6.71
CA ASP A 32 15.47 13.83 -6.15
C ASP A 32 16.74 14.39 -5.49
N TYR A 33 17.44 13.59 -4.69
CA TYR A 33 18.71 13.98 -4.09
C TYR A 33 19.80 14.26 -5.14
N ILE A 34 19.93 13.38 -6.16
CA ILE A 34 20.91 13.57 -7.24
C ILE A 34 20.63 14.89 -7.97
N ASN A 35 19.37 15.16 -8.30
CA ASN A 35 18.95 16.39 -8.96
C ASN A 35 19.21 17.63 -8.09
N PHE A 36 18.99 17.54 -6.78
CA PHE A 36 19.33 18.58 -5.82
C PHE A 36 20.83 18.88 -5.85
N CYS A 37 21.68 17.86 -5.78
CA CYS A 37 23.14 18.05 -5.82
C CYS A 37 23.60 18.68 -7.13
N ILE A 38 23.11 18.18 -8.28
CA ILE A 38 23.45 18.72 -9.60
C ILE A 38 23.03 20.19 -9.71
N SER A 39 21.80 20.51 -9.29
CA SER A 39 21.25 21.87 -9.43
C SER A 39 21.94 22.89 -8.53
N HIS A 40 22.54 22.46 -7.41
CA HIS A 40 23.24 23.32 -6.46
C HIS A 40 24.77 23.21 -6.55
N ASN A 41 25.29 22.49 -7.55
CA ASN A 41 26.73 22.20 -7.71
C ASN A 41 27.37 21.61 -6.43
N LEU A 42 26.65 20.72 -5.75
CA LEU A 42 27.12 20.02 -4.55
C LEU A 42 27.65 18.63 -4.92
N PRO A 43 28.63 18.10 -4.17
CA PRO A 43 29.05 16.72 -4.34
C PRO A 43 27.90 15.75 -4.02
N LEU A 44 27.91 14.58 -4.68
CA LEU A 44 26.93 13.52 -4.40
C LEU A 44 27.16 12.85 -3.03
N ASP A 45 28.33 13.05 -2.42
CA ASP A 45 28.68 12.49 -1.12
C ASP A 45 27.69 12.93 -0.03
N LEU A 46 27.16 11.93 0.67
CA LEU A 46 26.17 12.09 1.75
C LEU A 46 26.84 12.52 3.05
N THR A 47 27.62 13.60 3.02
CA THR A 47 28.23 14.19 4.22
C THR A 47 27.16 14.77 5.14
N PRO A 48 27.42 14.93 6.46
CA PRO A 48 26.45 15.56 7.36
C PRO A 48 25.98 16.94 6.89
N LEU A 49 26.86 17.71 6.24
CA LEU A 49 26.54 19.04 5.72
C LEU A 49 25.63 18.96 4.47
N THR A 50 25.94 18.08 3.52
CA THR A 50 25.10 17.88 2.33
C THR A 50 23.70 17.40 2.72
N LEU A 51 23.63 16.44 3.66
CA LEU A 51 22.36 15.94 4.19
C LEU A 51 21.56 17.05 4.90
N LEU A 52 22.22 17.90 5.68
CA LEU A 52 21.59 19.03 6.35
C LEU A 52 20.95 19.99 5.33
N HIS A 53 21.69 20.38 4.28
CA HIS A 53 21.17 21.24 3.23
C HIS A 53 20.00 20.60 2.47
N TYR A 54 20.10 19.31 2.18
CA TYR A 54 19.03 18.58 1.51
C TYR A 54 17.76 18.49 2.39
N ILE A 55 17.90 18.25 3.70
CA ILE A 55 16.76 18.27 4.64
C ILE A 55 16.14 19.66 4.66
N ALA A 56 16.94 20.72 4.78
CA ALA A 56 16.43 22.08 4.78
C ALA A 56 15.69 22.40 3.48
N PHE A 57 16.29 22.05 2.33
CA PHE A 57 15.70 22.23 1.00
C PHE A 57 14.36 21.49 0.87
N THR A 58 14.34 20.17 1.08
CA THR A 58 13.11 19.37 0.96
C THR A 58 12.03 19.83 1.94
N SER A 59 12.43 20.31 3.13
CA SER A 59 11.49 20.82 4.13
C SER A 59 10.79 22.12 3.71
N CYS A 60 11.32 22.86 2.73
CA CYS A 60 10.65 24.03 2.18
C CYS A 60 9.52 23.67 1.20
N TYR A 61 9.57 22.48 0.59
CA TYR A 61 8.70 22.14 -0.55
C TYR A 61 7.74 20.99 -0.26
N ILE A 62 8.10 20.03 0.59
CA ILE A 62 7.31 18.83 0.82
C ILE A 62 7.26 18.42 2.30
N ALA A 63 6.06 18.17 2.82
CA ALA A 63 5.85 17.63 4.16
C ALA A 63 6.38 16.19 4.34
N SER A 64 6.53 15.47 3.22
CA SER A 64 6.95 14.07 3.18
C SER A 64 8.45 13.88 2.90
N GLY A 65 9.26 14.95 2.94
CA GLY A 65 10.70 14.91 2.62
C GLY A 65 11.46 13.80 3.35
N MET A 66 11.09 13.52 4.59
CA MET A 66 11.69 12.45 5.39
C MET A 66 11.48 11.02 4.85
N ARG A 67 10.44 10.77 4.04
CA ARG A 67 10.22 9.46 3.41
C ARG A 67 11.25 9.19 2.32
N TYR A 68 11.69 10.23 1.61
CA TYR A 68 12.70 10.14 0.57
C TYR A 68 14.08 9.79 1.14
N PHE A 69 14.36 10.21 2.38
CA PHE A 69 15.57 9.84 3.13
C PHE A 69 15.72 8.35 3.37
N THR A 70 14.61 7.64 3.62
CA THR A 70 14.65 6.19 3.80
C THR A 70 15.02 5.48 2.50
N GLY A 71 14.52 5.98 1.37
CA GLY A 71 14.87 5.46 0.05
C GLY A 71 16.31 5.78 -0.37
N LEU A 72 16.78 6.97 0.00
CA LEU A 72 18.17 7.38 -0.20
C LEU A 72 19.14 6.42 0.47
N GLY A 73 18.88 6.07 1.73
CA GLY A 73 19.69 5.10 2.47
C GLY A 73 19.64 3.70 1.88
N HIS A 74 18.52 3.29 1.27
CA HIS A 74 18.44 1.98 0.63
C HIS A 74 19.31 1.89 -0.63
N PHE A 75 19.23 2.88 -1.52
CA PHE A 75 19.93 2.83 -2.81
C PHE A 75 21.38 3.30 -2.77
N LEU A 76 21.68 4.30 -1.94
CA LEU A 76 23.02 4.90 -1.92
C LEU A 76 23.96 4.26 -0.90
N LYS A 77 23.50 3.38 -0.01
CA LYS A 77 24.36 2.72 0.97
C LYS A 77 25.49 1.88 0.34
N GLY A 78 25.28 1.36 -0.87
CA GLY A 78 26.35 0.69 -1.63
C GLY A 78 27.46 1.64 -2.12
N PHE A 79 27.14 2.92 -2.31
CA PHE A 79 28.07 3.95 -2.80
C PHE A 79 28.59 4.86 -1.68
N CYS A 80 27.86 4.94 -0.57
CA CYS A 80 28.14 5.79 0.58
C CYS A 80 28.08 4.94 1.86
N PRO A 81 29.16 4.20 2.19
CA PRO A 81 29.19 3.30 3.34
C PRO A 81 28.94 4.02 4.68
N ASP A 82 29.34 5.30 4.77
CA ASP A 82 29.18 6.13 5.95
C ASP A 82 27.79 6.79 6.07
N PHE A 83 26.83 6.43 5.21
CA PHE A 83 25.50 7.05 5.21
C PHE A 83 24.81 6.98 6.58
N ASP A 84 24.81 5.80 7.22
CA ASP A 84 24.15 5.62 8.51
C ASP A 84 24.84 6.45 9.61
N VAL A 85 26.18 6.56 9.57
CA VAL A 85 26.97 7.41 10.48
C VAL A 85 26.65 8.88 10.27
N ASN A 86 26.65 9.34 9.02
CA ASN A 86 26.38 10.73 8.67
C ASN A 86 24.93 11.12 8.95
N ARG A 87 23.97 10.20 8.74
CA ARG A 87 22.57 10.38 9.11
C ARG A 87 22.39 10.47 10.63
N ALA A 88 23.15 9.70 11.40
CA ALA A 88 23.12 9.73 12.86
C ALA A 88 23.82 10.97 13.46
N HIS A 89 24.55 11.75 12.66
CA HIS A 89 25.21 12.97 13.11
C HIS A 89 24.23 13.94 13.79
N SER A 90 24.63 14.53 14.91
CA SER A 90 23.77 15.35 15.77
C SER A 90 23.08 16.50 15.04
N LEU A 91 23.80 17.20 14.15
CA LEU A 91 23.24 18.28 13.32
C LEU A 91 22.15 17.79 12.36
N VAL A 92 22.38 16.62 11.73
CA VAL A 92 21.41 16.02 10.80
C VAL A 92 20.16 15.61 11.58
N GLN A 93 20.33 14.95 12.73
CA GLN A 93 19.21 14.62 13.60
C GLN A 93 18.46 15.88 14.05
N ALA A 94 19.14 16.93 14.50
CA ALA A 94 18.49 18.18 14.90
C ALA A 94 17.66 18.79 13.76
N ALA A 95 18.17 18.77 12.53
CA ALA A 95 17.45 19.23 11.35
C ALA A 95 16.23 18.36 11.01
N ILE A 96 16.35 17.03 11.12
CA ILE A 96 15.20 16.11 10.97
C ILE A 96 14.11 16.43 11.99
N HIS A 97 14.48 16.63 13.26
CA HIS A 97 13.53 16.97 14.32
C HIS A 97 12.90 18.35 14.08
N GLY A 98 13.72 19.33 13.68
CA GLY A 98 13.25 20.68 13.34
C GLY A 98 12.29 20.68 12.15
N SER A 99 12.64 19.99 11.07
CA SER A 99 11.79 19.77 9.89
C SER A 99 10.43 19.20 10.28
N LYS A 100 10.41 18.09 11.02
CA LYS A 100 9.17 17.46 11.52
C LYS A 100 8.34 18.41 12.38
N LYS A 101 8.98 19.29 13.17
CA LYS A 101 8.29 20.23 14.05
C LYS A 101 7.68 21.40 13.28
N ILE A 102 8.39 21.93 12.28
CA ILE A 102 7.92 23.04 11.43
C ILE A 102 6.78 22.56 10.53
N GLN A 103 6.88 21.33 10.02
CA GLN A 103 5.87 20.71 9.15
C GLN A 103 4.87 19.84 9.91
N ALA A 104 4.79 19.98 11.23
CA ALA A 104 3.79 19.27 12.02
C ALA A 104 2.41 19.83 11.65
N ASP A 105 1.77 19.20 10.67
CA ASP A 105 0.37 19.47 10.40
C ASP A 105 -0.45 19.09 11.63
N PRO A 106 -1.41 19.92 12.06
CA PRO A 106 -2.36 19.50 13.08
C PRO A 106 -3.01 18.19 12.61
N VAL A 107 -3.17 17.24 13.53
CA VAL A 107 -3.72 15.94 13.21
C VAL A 107 -5.19 16.12 12.81
N HIS A 108 -5.44 16.30 11.52
CA HIS A 108 -6.77 16.29 10.94
C HIS A 108 -7.23 14.84 10.85
N GLN A 109 -7.86 14.35 11.92
CA GLN A 109 -8.49 13.05 11.90
C GLN A 109 -9.69 13.10 10.97
N LYS A 110 -9.68 12.28 9.92
CA LYS A 110 -10.90 12.01 9.14
C LYS A 110 -11.92 11.39 10.09
N LEU A 111 -13.17 11.83 9.99
CA LEU A 111 -14.25 11.22 10.76
C LEU A 111 -14.31 9.72 10.46
N PRO A 112 -14.48 8.87 11.49
CA PRO A 112 -14.57 7.43 11.28
C PRO A 112 -15.82 7.11 10.44
N ILE A 113 -15.70 6.05 9.65
CA ILE A 113 -16.88 5.42 9.05
C ILE A 113 -17.72 4.86 10.19
N GLN A 114 -19.04 5.08 10.13
CA GLN A 114 -20.00 4.63 11.13
C GLN A 114 -20.97 3.64 10.47
N LEU A 115 -21.68 2.88 11.30
CA LEU A 115 -22.72 1.95 10.84
C LEU A 115 -23.84 2.67 10.06
N SER A 116 -24.17 3.92 10.42
CA SER A 116 -25.11 4.76 9.67
C SER A 116 -24.66 4.97 8.22
N HIS A 117 -23.38 5.30 8.02
CA HIS A 117 -22.81 5.49 6.68
C HIS A 117 -22.88 4.19 5.85
N LEU A 118 -22.65 3.03 6.47
CA LEU A 118 -22.80 1.74 5.78
C LEU A 118 -24.26 1.45 5.44
N SER A 119 -25.19 1.73 6.35
CA SER A 119 -26.63 1.56 6.10
C SER A 119 -27.10 2.41 4.91
N ASP A 120 -26.65 3.67 4.84
CA ASP A 120 -27.02 4.56 3.75
C ASP A 120 -26.37 4.13 2.43
N LEU A 121 -25.11 3.69 2.48
CA LEU A 121 -24.42 3.14 1.31
C LEU A 121 -25.16 1.92 0.73
N VAL A 122 -25.61 1.01 1.61
CA VAL A 122 -26.38 -0.17 1.22
C VAL A 122 -27.69 0.23 0.53
N LYS A 123 -28.45 1.15 1.12
CA LYS A 123 -29.71 1.63 0.51
C LYS A 123 -29.45 2.23 -0.87
N LEU A 124 -28.39 3.03 -1.01
CA LEU A 124 -28.04 3.64 -2.29
C LEU A 124 -27.67 2.59 -3.34
N ALA A 125 -26.87 1.58 -2.97
CA ALA A 125 -26.51 0.49 -3.88
C ALA A 125 -27.74 -0.32 -4.31
N GLU A 126 -28.65 -0.63 -3.40
CA GLU A 126 -29.90 -1.33 -3.70
C GLU A 126 -30.81 -0.53 -4.63
N LEU A 127 -30.92 0.79 -4.42
CA LEU A 127 -31.70 1.68 -5.28
C LEU A 127 -31.13 1.82 -6.69
N SER A 128 -29.81 1.77 -6.83
CA SER A 128 -29.13 1.92 -8.13
C SER A 128 -29.31 0.69 -9.04
N ASP A 129 -29.46 -0.50 -8.44
CA ASP A 129 -29.28 -1.82 -9.07
C ASP A 129 -28.03 -1.93 -9.97
N ASN A 130 -27.01 -1.12 -9.71
CA ASN A 130 -25.77 -1.12 -10.47
C ASN A 130 -24.80 -2.17 -9.90
N TYR A 131 -24.15 -2.92 -10.80
CA TYR A 131 -23.18 -3.94 -10.40
C TYR A 131 -21.97 -3.35 -9.65
N ASN A 132 -21.42 -2.24 -10.12
CA ASN A 132 -20.26 -1.60 -9.51
C ASN A 132 -20.61 -0.94 -8.16
N ASP A 133 -21.84 -0.43 -8.01
CA ASP A 133 -22.31 0.10 -6.72
C ASP A 133 -22.53 -1.03 -5.71
N SER A 134 -23.07 -2.17 -6.16
CA SER A 134 -23.16 -3.40 -5.35
C SER A 134 -21.78 -3.91 -4.93
N LEU A 135 -20.81 -3.92 -5.86
CA LEU A 135 -19.41 -4.26 -5.58
C LEU A 135 -18.81 -3.30 -4.54
N PHE A 136 -19.01 -2.00 -4.71
CA PHE A 136 -18.49 -1.00 -3.79
C PHE A 136 -19.09 -1.15 -2.38
N ALA A 137 -20.42 -1.32 -2.27
CA ALA A 137 -21.07 -1.59 -0.99
C ALA A 137 -20.55 -2.87 -0.32
N THR A 138 -20.33 -3.93 -1.12
CA THR A 138 -19.74 -5.19 -0.65
C THR A 138 -18.33 -4.96 -0.10
N ILE A 139 -17.45 -4.30 -0.85
CA ILE A 139 -16.08 -3.97 -0.41
C ILE A 139 -16.10 -3.13 0.86
N MET A 140 -17.02 -2.16 0.98
CA MET A 140 -17.08 -1.28 2.15
C MET A 140 -17.55 -2.00 3.41
N SER A 141 -18.62 -2.80 3.33
CA SER A 141 -19.06 -3.67 4.43
C SER A 141 -17.92 -4.60 4.86
N TYR A 142 -17.34 -5.28 3.88
CA TYR A 142 -16.24 -6.21 4.03
C TYR A 142 -15.01 -5.57 4.71
N CYS A 143 -14.57 -4.40 4.24
CA CYS A 143 -13.43 -3.69 4.83
C CYS A 143 -13.72 -3.19 6.24
N PHE A 144 -14.96 -2.76 6.50
CA PHE A 144 -15.34 -2.27 7.81
C PHE A 144 -15.31 -3.38 8.86
N TYR A 145 -15.95 -4.52 8.60
CA TYR A 145 -16.09 -5.60 9.58
C TYR A 145 -14.82 -6.40 9.82
N ALA A 146 -13.96 -6.59 8.81
CA ALA A 146 -12.66 -7.23 9.01
C ALA A 146 -11.50 -6.23 9.20
N CYS A 147 -11.81 -4.94 9.37
CA CYS A 147 -10.82 -3.89 9.58
C CYS A 147 -9.72 -3.85 8.49
N HIS A 148 -10.07 -4.18 7.24
CA HIS A 148 -9.11 -4.17 6.15
C HIS A 148 -8.69 -2.78 5.77
N ARG A 149 -7.44 -2.68 5.33
CA ARG A 149 -7.03 -1.53 4.52
C ARG A 149 -7.64 -1.74 3.14
N SER A 150 -8.31 -0.73 2.62
CA SER A 150 -8.90 -0.80 1.27
C SER A 150 -7.89 -1.25 0.20
N GLY A 151 -6.61 -0.93 0.37
CA GLY A 151 -5.53 -1.25 -0.57
C GLY A 151 -5.02 -2.68 -0.50
N GLU A 152 -5.50 -3.48 0.45
CA GLU A 152 -5.35 -4.94 0.44
C GLU A 152 -6.34 -5.57 -0.53
N ILE A 153 -7.46 -4.88 -0.78
CA ILE A 153 -8.59 -5.39 -1.57
C ILE A 153 -8.61 -4.79 -2.99
N ILE A 154 -8.30 -3.50 -3.10
CA ILE A 154 -8.34 -2.75 -4.37
C ILE A 154 -6.92 -2.45 -4.86
N GLN A 155 -6.77 -2.33 -6.18
CA GLN A 155 -5.47 -2.10 -6.81
C GLN A 155 -5.04 -0.63 -6.74
N LYS A 156 -3.73 -0.39 -6.67
CA LYS A 156 -3.16 0.96 -6.78
C LYS A 156 -3.29 1.51 -8.21
N SER A 157 -3.02 0.70 -9.23
CA SER A 157 -3.17 1.09 -10.64
C SER A 157 -3.33 -0.15 -11.53
N LYS A 158 -4.01 0.00 -12.67
CA LYS A 158 -4.26 -1.09 -13.62
C LYS A 158 -2.98 -1.73 -14.18
N SER A 159 -1.87 -0.98 -14.24
CA SER A 159 -0.60 -1.41 -14.81
C SER A 159 0.36 -2.11 -13.85
N LYS A 160 0.06 -2.16 -12.54
CA LYS A 160 0.98 -2.66 -11.50
C LYS A 160 0.32 -3.72 -10.61
N THR A 161 -0.33 -4.69 -11.23
CA THR A 161 -0.99 -5.79 -10.51
C THR A 161 0.00 -6.87 -10.12
N ASP A 162 0.23 -7.04 -8.81
CA ASP A 162 0.88 -8.24 -8.28
C ASP A 162 -0.18 -9.29 -7.97
N TRP A 163 -0.29 -10.31 -8.83
CA TRP A 163 -1.26 -11.39 -8.69
C TRP A 163 -1.13 -12.20 -7.40
N ARG A 164 0.02 -12.15 -6.73
CA ARG A 164 0.22 -12.78 -5.42
C ARG A 164 -0.56 -12.07 -4.31
N LYS A 165 -0.88 -10.78 -4.48
CA LYS A 165 -1.65 -9.98 -3.50
C LYS A 165 -3.15 -10.01 -3.75
N VAL A 166 -3.57 -10.53 -4.90
CA VAL A 166 -4.98 -10.55 -5.28
C VAL A 166 -5.69 -11.71 -4.60
N THR A 167 -6.70 -11.40 -3.79
CA THR A 167 -7.61 -12.38 -3.20
C THR A 167 -8.27 -13.25 -4.26
N LYS A 168 -8.24 -14.56 -4.05
CA LYS A 168 -8.69 -15.55 -5.03
C LYS A 168 -10.09 -16.07 -4.72
N CYS A 169 -10.92 -16.20 -5.75
CA CYS A 169 -12.28 -16.74 -5.63
C CYS A 169 -12.31 -18.13 -4.99
N TYR A 170 -11.35 -19.01 -5.31
CA TYR A 170 -11.32 -20.37 -4.78
C TYR A 170 -11.06 -20.44 -3.26
N SER A 171 -10.53 -19.37 -2.66
CA SER A 171 -10.30 -19.33 -1.20
C SER A 171 -11.59 -19.07 -0.41
N LEU A 172 -12.62 -18.59 -1.10
CA LEU A 172 -13.89 -18.22 -0.50
C LEU A 172 -14.70 -19.45 -0.11
N HIS A 173 -15.25 -19.41 1.09
CA HIS A 173 -16.12 -20.45 1.63
C HIS A 173 -17.25 -19.83 2.44
N PHE A 174 -18.41 -20.48 2.40
CA PHE A 174 -19.63 -20.06 3.10
C PHE A 174 -20.19 -21.20 3.97
N PRO A 175 -19.54 -21.54 5.10
CA PRO A 175 -20.09 -22.50 6.04
C PRO A 175 -21.31 -21.91 6.76
N LEU A 176 -22.05 -22.76 7.49
CA LEU A 176 -23.29 -22.31 8.13
C LEU A 176 -23.00 -21.20 9.17
N GLY A 177 -23.55 -20.00 8.95
CA GLY A 177 -23.49 -18.88 9.87
C GLY A 177 -22.25 -17.97 9.77
N TYR A 178 -21.34 -18.23 8.83
CA TYR A 178 -20.21 -17.34 8.56
C TYR A 178 -19.74 -17.40 7.10
N ALA A 179 -19.02 -16.37 6.67
CA ALA A 179 -18.25 -16.39 5.44
C ALA A 179 -16.77 -16.28 5.76
N GLY A 180 -15.92 -16.88 4.94
CA GLY A 180 -14.48 -16.80 5.14
C GLY A 180 -13.70 -16.94 3.86
N TYR A 181 -12.46 -16.45 3.87
CA TYR A 181 -11.54 -16.60 2.75
C TYR A 181 -10.09 -16.34 3.18
N HIS A 182 -9.14 -16.61 2.28
CA HIS A 182 -7.73 -16.37 2.51
C HIS A 182 -7.28 -15.04 1.88
N LEU A 183 -6.89 -14.07 2.71
CA LEU A 183 -6.23 -12.85 2.25
C LEU A 183 -4.75 -13.16 2.01
N PRO A 184 -4.24 -13.12 0.77
CA PRO A 184 -2.90 -13.63 0.48
C PRO A 184 -1.76 -12.68 0.91
N HIS A 185 -2.06 -11.44 1.28
CA HIS A 185 -1.06 -10.47 1.72
C HIS A 185 -1.69 -9.31 2.50
N HIS A 186 -1.03 -8.88 3.58
CA HIS A 186 -1.25 -7.58 4.23
C HIS A 186 0.10 -6.91 4.52
N GLU A 187 0.13 -5.61 4.80
CA GLU A 187 1.43 -4.88 4.94
C GLU A 187 2.31 -5.35 6.10
N ALA A 188 1.76 -6.12 7.05
CA ALA A 188 2.52 -6.72 8.15
C ALA A 188 3.00 -8.15 7.87
N ASP A 189 2.71 -8.70 6.68
CA ASP A 189 3.15 -10.01 6.23
C ASP A 189 4.19 -9.85 5.10
N PRO A 190 5.49 -9.80 5.43
CA PRO A 190 6.55 -9.67 4.44
C PRO A 190 6.77 -10.95 3.61
N PHE A 191 6.20 -12.09 4.03
CA PHE A 191 6.49 -13.40 3.44
C PHE A 191 5.35 -13.93 2.57
N PHE A 192 4.25 -13.19 2.43
CA PHE A 192 3.07 -13.60 1.66
C PHE A 192 2.47 -14.92 2.18
N HIS A 193 2.51 -15.14 3.49
CA HIS A 193 1.77 -16.22 4.14
C HIS A 193 0.26 -16.01 4.11
N GLY A 194 -0.17 -14.75 4.05
CA GLY A 194 -1.56 -14.37 4.10
C GLY A 194 -2.19 -14.57 5.48
N THR A 195 -3.50 -14.39 5.54
CA THR A 195 -4.31 -14.56 6.75
C THR A 195 -5.70 -15.00 6.38
N ASP A 196 -6.24 -15.97 7.11
CA ASP A 196 -7.64 -16.37 6.95
C ASP A 196 -8.54 -15.39 7.69
N ILE A 197 -9.52 -14.85 6.95
CA ILE A 197 -10.46 -13.86 7.45
C ILE A 197 -11.83 -14.54 7.55
N LEU A 198 -12.52 -14.26 8.66
CA LEU A 198 -13.83 -14.83 8.97
C LEU A 198 -14.80 -13.71 9.34
N PHE A 199 -16.04 -13.83 8.86
CA PHE A 199 -17.14 -12.90 9.09
C PHE A 199 -18.34 -13.65 9.61
N THR A 200 -18.95 -13.14 10.66
CA THR A 200 -20.29 -13.55 11.09
C THR A 200 -21.35 -12.62 10.53
N HIS A 201 -22.61 -13.04 10.59
CA HIS A 201 -23.74 -12.17 10.24
C HIS A 201 -23.80 -10.93 11.13
N HIS A 202 -24.25 -9.81 10.53
CA HIS A 202 -24.48 -8.54 11.23
C HIS A 202 -25.79 -7.88 10.77
N ASP A 203 -26.44 -7.14 11.67
CA ASP A 203 -27.75 -6.52 11.38
C ASP A 203 -27.68 -5.40 10.33
N ILE A 204 -26.54 -4.71 10.24
CA ILE A 204 -26.35 -3.56 9.33
C ILE A 204 -25.26 -3.90 8.33
N ALA A 205 -25.58 -3.76 7.04
CA ALA A 205 -24.65 -4.01 5.96
C ALA A 205 -23.96 -5.39 6.10
N ASP A 206 -24.75 -6.44 6.31
CA ASP A 206 -24.26 -7.78 6.64
C ASP A 206 -23.19 -8.27 5.65
N PRO A 207 -21.92 -8.39 6.06
CA PRO A 207 -20.86 -8.79 5.16
C PRO A 207 -21.14 -10.16 4.56
N VAL A 208 -21.73 -11.11 5.28
CA VAL A 208 -21.99 -12.47 4.77
C VAL A 208 -22.97 -12.44 3.60
N ASP A 209 -24.11 -11.75 3.78
CA ASP A 209 -25.14 -11.64 2.74
C ASP A 209 -24.68 -10.85 1.53
N PHE A 210 -23.98 -9.71 1.74
CA PHE A 210 -23.45 -8.90 0.64
C PHE A 210 -22.46 -9.70 -0.19
N LEU A 211 -21.57 -10.41 0.49
CA LEU A 211 -20.58 -11.25 -0.14
C LEU A 211 -21.21 -12.34 -0.99
N TYR A 212 -22.20 -13.05 -0.44
CA TYR A 212 -22.90 -14.12 -1.14
C TYR A 212 -23.64 -13.61 -2.37
N LYS A 213 -24.42 -12.51 -2.22
CA LYS A 213 -25.15 -11.87 -3.33
C LYS A 213 -24.21 -11.39 -4.42
N TYR A 214 -23.11 -10.74 -4.04
CA TYR A 214 -22.10 -10.26 -4.98
C TYR A 214 -21.45 -11.42 -5.75
N VAL A 215 -21.07 -12.51 -5.07
CA VAL A 215 -20.44 -13.67 -5.68
C VAL A 215 -21.34 -14.33 -6.72
N ILE A 216 -22.65 -14.44 -6.43
CA ILE A 216 -23.62 -14.93 -7.43
C ILE A 216 -23.62 -14.01 -8.66
N LYS A 217 -23.74 -12.69 -8.46
CA LYS A 217 -23.73 -11.72 -9.57
C LYS A 217 -22.41 -11.79 -10.37
N CYS A 218 -21.28 -11.86 -9.68
CA CYS A 218 -19.94 -11.94 -10.28
C CYS A 218 -19.75 -13.24 -11.08
N ASN A 219 -20.13 -14.39 -10.52
CA ASN A 219 -20.05 -15.68 -11.20
C ASN A 219 -20.96 -15.73 -12.44
N CYS A 220 -22.16 -15.14 -12.38
CA CYS A 220 -23.04 -15.03 -13.55
C CYS A 220 -22.43 -14.19 -14.68
N LEU A 221 -21.68 -13.13 -14.33
CA LEU A 221 -21.14 -12.19 -15.31
C LEU A 221 -19.76 -12.60 -15.86
N HIS A 222 -18.89 -13.13 -14.99
CA HIS A 222 -17.48 -13.39 -15.29
C HIS A 222 -17.09 -14.87 -15.27
N GLY A 223 -18.01 -15.77 -14.89
CA GLY A 223 -17.72 -17.19 -14.77
C GLY A 223 -16.65 -17.50 -13.73
N ALA A 224 -15.74 -18.42 -14.05
CA ALA A 224 -14.68 -18.88 -13.17
C ALA A 224 -13.46 -17.92 -13.14
N CYS A 225 -13.70 -16.63 -12.86
CA CYS A 225 -12.61 -15.69 -12.74
C CYS A 225 -11.79 -15.96 -11.46
N LEU A 226 -10.46 -15.89 -11.58
CA LEU A 226 -9.54 -16.15 -10.46
C LEU A 226 -9.62 -15.08 -9.39
N ALA A 227 -9.86 -13.83 -9.79
CA ALA A 227 -9.98 -12.71 -8.89
C ALA A 227 -11.41 -12.50 -8.45
N TRP A 228 -11.55 -12.03 -7.21
CA TRP A 228 -12.87 -11.90 -6.62
C TRP A 228 -13.49 -10.53 -6.82
N PHE A 229 -12.84 -9.48 -6.35
CA PHE A 229 -13.33 -8.11 -6.51
C PHE A 229 -13.00 -7.62 -7.92
N ILE A 230 -14.00 -7.71 -8.79
CA ILE A 230 -13.91 -7.35 -10.21
C ILE A 230 -15.12 -6.49 -10.55
N GLN A 231 -14.86 -5.39 -11.26
CA GLN A 231 -15.85 -4.47 -11.83
C GLN A 231 -16.59 -5.11 -13.00
N GLN A 232 -17.72 -4.53 -13.39
CA GLN A 232 -18.57 -5.06 -14.45
C GLN A 232 -17.84 -5.26 -15.79
N ASP A 233 -16.79 -4.48 -16.07
CA ASP A 233 -15.97 -4.57 -17.27
C ASP A 233 -14.87 -5.65 -17.20
N GLY A 234 -14.80 -6.41 -16.10
CA GLY A 234 -13.76 -7.41 -15.87
C GLY A 234 -12.46 -6.83 -15.30
N SER A 235 -12.37 -5.52 -15.07
CA SER A 235 -11.19 -4.89 -14.48
C SER A 235 -11.25 -4.87 -12.95
N HIS A 236 -10.10 -4.71 -12.31
CA HIS A 236 -10.05 -4.61 -10.86
C HIS A 236 -10.40 -3.19 -10.37
N PRO A 237 -11.06 -3.06 -9.22
CA PRO A 237 -11.29 -1.75 -8.61
C PRO A 237 -9.95 -1.10 -8.27
N THR A 238 -9.82 0.19 -8.59
CA THR A 238 -8.62 0.98 -8.32
C THR A 238 -8.87 2.10 -7.32
N ARG A 239 -7.84 2.51 -6.57
CA ARG A 239 -7.79 3.81 -5.90
C ARG A 239 -7.67 4.88 -6.99
N SER A 240 -8.77 5.51 -7.37
CA SER A 240 -8.78 6.67 -8.28
C SER A 240 -7.79 7.76 -7.84
#